data_AF-A0A4Z2H089-F1
#
_entry.id   AF-A0A4Z2H089-F1
#
_cell.length_a   1.000
_cell.length_b   1.000
_cell.length_c   1.000
_cell.angle_alpha   90.00
_cell.angle_beta   90.00
_cell.angle_gamma   90.00
#
_symmetry.space_group_name_H-M   'P 1'
#
loop_
_entity.id
_entity.type
_entity.pdbx_description
1 polymer ?
#
loop_
_entity_poly.entity_id
_entity_poly.type
_entity_poly.pdbx_seq_one_letter_code
_entity_poly.pdbx_strand_id
1 'polypeptide(L)'
;MAEYIDPRGDAPVEEMPELSDDDWDDNDNDEDLWQAADEEDSRPATVTCLFCDRLLSSVPATLQHCADDHQFNLVEVIQRHHLDDYGFIKMINFIRSTKCDASGLTGLPDAPLPWESEDFLLPVLQDDPLLQIDPEELCEDASLPVCSSSGAQSHDALQQRAQAAEERASTSEQALTRAMDDLHKLKLLAQGLVLNGETSRPANQSAVADLREDEDEAYFSSYGHYSIHEEMLKV
;
A
#
# COMPACT_ATOMS: atom_id res chain seq x y z
N MET A 1 4.76 -71.36 20.64
CA MET A 1 4.36 -72.07 19.40
C MET A 1 3.11 -71.37 18.86
N ALA A 2 3.05 -71.22 17.53
CA ALA A 2 2.13 -70.43 16.72
C ALA A 2 2.43 -68.91 16.76
N GLU A 3 3.20 -68.34 15.83
CA GLU A 3 3.04 -68.17 14.37
C GLU A 3 2.19 -66.97 13.96
N TYR A 4 2.83 -66.16 13.11
CA TYR A 4 2.42 -64.91 12.48
C TYR A 4 1.50 -65.18 11.29
N ILE A 5 0.56 -64.28 10.99
CA ILE A 5 0.11 -63.90 9.64
C ILE A 5 -0.59 -62.53 9.74
N ASP A 6 -0.07 -61.60 8.96
CA ASP A 6 -0.61 -60.27 8.64
C ASP A 6 -1.48 -60.36 7.37
N PRO A 7 -2.60 -59.62 7.29
CA PRO A 7 -2.96 -59.05 6.00
C PRO A 7 -3.60 -57.65 6.12
N ARG A 8 -2.78 -56.59 6.22
CA ARG A 8 -3.14 -55.25 5.75
C ARG A 8 -1.91 -54.66 5.05
N GLY A 9 -1.83 -54.65 3.72
CA GLY A 9 -2.74 -53.87 2.90
C GLY A 9 -2.11 -52.49 2.68
N ASP A 10 -1.13 -52.47 1.77
CA ASP A 10 -0.65 -51.35 0.96
C ASP A 10 -0.86 -49.93 1.54
N ALA A 11 0.17 -49.43 2.23
CA ALA A 11 0.39 -48.00 2.41
C ALA A 11 1.81 -47.72 1.90
N PRO A 12 2.01 -46.78 0.97
CA PRO A 12 3.34 -46.43 0.53
C PRO A 12 4.08 -45.83 1.72
N VAL A 13 5.26 -46.36 2.00
CA VAL A 13 6.25 -45.69 2.83
C VAL A 13 6.68 -44.45 2.06
N GLU A 14 6.03 -43.31 2.33
CA GLU A 14 6.56 -42.00 1.94
C GLU A 14 7.89 -41.82 2.66
N GLU A 15 8.96 -42.09 1.91
CA GLU A 15 10.34 -41.94 2.27
C GLU A 15 10.56 -40.48 2.68
N MET A 16 10.85 -40.25 3.97
CA MET A 16 11.10 -38.92 4.51
C MET A 16 12.23 -38.28 3.69
N PRO A 17 12.05 -37.10 3.07
CA PRO A 17 13.09 -36.51 2.24
C PRO A 17 14.34 -36.27 3.10
N GLU A 18 15.49 -36.80 2.67
CA GLU A 18 16.77 -36.45 3.26
C GLU A 18 16.99 -34.94 3.05
N LEU A 19 17.16 -34.21 4.14
CA LEU A 19 17.47 -32.79 4.11
C LEU A 19 18.83 -32.65 3.43
N SER A 20 18.80 -32.14 2.21
CA SER A 20 19.98 -31.69 1.49
C SER A 20 20.64 -30.59 2.32
N ASP A 21 21.81 -30.88 2.87
CA ASP A 21 22.73 -29.87 3.40
C ASP A 21 23.31 -29.10 2.20
N ASP A 22 22.46 -28.33 1.51
CA ASP A 22 22.90 -27.33 0.55
C ASP A 22 23.52 -26.19 1.34
N ASP A 23 24.83 -26.07 1.17
CA ASP A 23 25.67 -24.95 1.60
C ASP A 23 25.02 -23.65 1.11
N TRP A 24 24.45 -22.89 2.04
CA TRP A 24 23.87 -21.58 1.76
C TRP A 24 25.03 -20.63 1.46
N ASP A 25 25.46 -20.61 0.20
CA ASP A 25 26.34 -19.57 -0.34
C ASP A 25 25.56 -18.25 -0.24
N ASP A 26 25.93 -17.47 0.76
CA ASP A 26 25.45 -16.13 1.10
C ASP A 26 25.83 -15.15 -0.03
N ASN A 27 25.18 -15.31 -1.17
CA ASN A 27 25.30 -14.38 -2.27
C ASN A 27 24.31 -13.24 -2.02
N ASP A 28 24.79 -12.23 -1.29
CA ASP A 28 24.26 -10.86 -1.09
C ASP A 28 23.88 -10.19 -2.44
N ASN A 29 22.87 -10.71 -3.15
CA ASN A 29 22.37 -10.15 -4.41
C ASN A 29 20.83 -10.16 -4.47
N ASP A 30 20.15 -10.43 -3.35
CA ASP A 30 18.69 -10.40 -3.26
C ASP A 30 18.12 -8.97 -3.40
N GLU A 31 18.95 -7.94 -3.22
CA GLU A 31 18.55 -6.54 -3.33
C GLU A 31 18.30 -6.08 -4.79
N ASP A 32 18.89 -6.77 -5.76
CA ASP A 32 18.71 -6.49 -7.20
C ASP A 32 17.48 -7.19 -7.81
N LEU A 33 16.95 -8.24 -7.16
CA LEU A 33 15.80 -8.99 -7.70
C LEU A 33 14.49 -8.19 -7.59
N TRP A 34 14.36 -7.36 -6.56
CA TRP A 34 13.21 -6.46 -6.37
C TRP A 34 13.24 -5.26 -7.32
N GLN A 35 14.42 -4.79 -7.72
CA GLN A 35 14.58 -3.64 -8.63
C GLN A 35 14.30 -4.00 -10.08
N ALA A 36 14.52 -5.26 -10.48
CA ALA A 36 14.25 -5.73 -11.83
C ALA A 36 12.74 -5.81 -12.17
N ALA A 37 11.86 -5.86 -11.15
CA ALA A 37 10.41 -5.88 -11.37
C ALA A 37 9.83 -4.51 -11.77
N ASP A 38 10.48 -3.41 -11.37
CA ASP A 38 9.99 -2.04 -11.65
C ASP A 38 10.21 -1.60 -13.11
N GLU A 39 11.14 -2.23 -13.84
CA GLU A 39 11.49 -1.81 -15.20
C GLU A 39 10.58 -2.43 -16.29
N GLU A 40 9.89 -3.53 -16.02
CA GLU A 40 9.02 -4.21 -17.02
C GLU A 40 7.54 -3.76 -16.96
N ASP A 41 7.11 -3.08 -15.88
CA ASP A 41 5.72 -2.64 -15.69
C ASP A 41 5.40 -1.24 -16.23
N SER A 42 6.29 -0.66 -17.04
CA SER A 42 6.06 0.63 -17.73
C SER A 42 5.00 0.59 -18.84
N ARG A 43 4.26 -0.52 -19.00
CA ARG A 43 3.10 -0.60 -19.90
C ARG A 43 1.93 0.14 -19.23
N PRO A 44 1.29 1.12 -19.90
CA PRO A 44 0.17 1.83 -19.31
C PRO A 44 -0.93 0.82 -18.96
N ALA A 45 -1.23 0.67 -17.67
CA ALA A 45 -2.23 -0.26 -17.18
C ALA A 45 -3.59 0.10 -17.80
N THR A 46 -4.08 -0.76 -18.70
CA THR A 46 -5.39 -0.58 -19.31
C THR A 46 -6.46 -1.12 -18.40
N VAL A 47 -7.54 -0.36 -18.24
CA VAL A 47 -8.67 -0.73 -17.37
C VAL A 47 -9.85 -1.15 -18.23
N THR A 48 -10.43 -2.32 -17.95
CA THR A 48 -11.60 -2.82 -18.69
C THR A 48 -12.88 -2.18 -18.14
N CYS A 49 -13.77 -1.68 -18.99
CA CYS A 49 -15.09 -1.18 -18.58
C CYS A 49 -15.92 -2.25 -17.87
N LEU A 50 -16.71 -1.86 -16.87
CA LEU A 50 -17.59 -2.78 -16.11
C LEU A 50 -18.66 -3.46 -16.97
N PHE A 51 -19.18 -2.77 -17.98
CA PHE A 51 -20.38 -3.19 -18.73
C PHE A 51 -20.11 -3.61 -20.18
N CYS A 52 -18.90 -3.37 -20.71
CA CYS A 52 -18.54 -3.72 -22.08
C CYS A 52 -17.06 -4.06 -22.22
N ASP A 53 -16.66 -4.59 -23.38
CA ASP A 53 -15.29 -5.05 -23.63
C ASP A 53 -14.30 -3.92 -23.98
N ARG A 54 -14.64 -2.65 -23.71
CA ARG A 54 -13.73 -1.51 -23.97
C ARG A 54 -12.62 -1.47 -22.94
N LEU A 55 -11.40 -1.28 -23.42
CA LEU A 55 -10.21 -0.99 -22.63
C LEU A 55 -9.94 0.51 -22.64
N LEU A 56 -9.71 1.08 -21.46
CA LEU A 56 -9.50 2.49 -21.25
C LEU A 56 -8.14 2.74 -20.60
N SER A 57 -7.62 3.95 -20.76
CA SER A 57 -6.25 4.31 -20.34
C SER A 57 -6.07 4.48 -18.84
N SER A 58 -7.16 4.58 -18.07
CA SER A 58 -7.11 4.79 -16.62
C SER A 58 -8.46 4.49 -15.95
N VAL A 59 -8.43 4.40 -14.62
CA VAL A 59 -9.63 4.28 -13.79
C VAL A 59 -10.58 5.46 -13.99
N PRO A 60 -10.16 6.76 -13.86
CA PRO A 60 -11.07 7.88 -14.07
C PRO A 60 -11.70 7.90 -15.46
N ALA A 61 -10.94 7.53 -16.51
CA ALA A 61 -11.49 7.40 -17.86
C ALA A 61 -12.56 6.30 -17.94
N THR A 62 -12.37 5.19 -17.22
CA THR A 62 -13.33 4.10 -17.10
C THR A 62 -14.61 4.53 -16.39
N LEU A 63 -14.50 5.26 -15.28
CA LEU A 63 -15.64 5.78 -14.55
C LEU A 63 -16.44 6.78 -15.40
N GLN A 64 -15.75 7.68 -16.10
CA GLN A 64 -16.39 8.63 -17.02
C GLN A 64 -17.13 7.90 -18.16
N HIS A 65 -16.50 6.87 -18.75
CA HIS A 65 -17.15 6.06 -19.78
C HIS A 65 -18.38 5.29 -19.26
N CYS A 66 -18.32 4.74 -18.04
CA CYS A 66 -19.48 4.14 -17.38
C CYS A 66 -20.63 5.15 -17.20
N ALA A 67 -20.31 6.40 -16.85
CA ALA A 67 -21.31 7.45 -16.69
C ALA A 67 -21.93 7.89 -18.04
N ASP A 68 -21.11 8.11 -19.06
CA ASP A 68 -21.58 8.65 -20.35
C ASP A 68 -22.32 7.60 -21.18
N ASP A 69 -21.71 6.43 -21.37
CA ASP A 69 -22.20 5.42 -22.31
C ASP A 69 -23.19 4.44 -21.67
N HIS A 70 -23.04 4.16 -20.36
CA HIS A 70 -23.87 3.20 -19.63
C HIS A 70 -24.80 3.84 -18.61
N GLN A 71 -24.76 5.18 -18.46
CA GLN A 71 -25.56 5.93 -17.50
C GLN A 71 -25.44 5.38 -16.06
N PHE A 72 -24.24 4.91 -15.72
CA PHE A 72 -23.92 4.34 -14.42
C PHE A 72 -22.84 5.16 -13.72
N ASN A 73 -23.20 5.80 -12.61
CA ASN A 73 -22.26 6.50 -11.75
C ASN A 73 -21.89 5.61 -10.56
N LEU A 74 -20.66 5.09 -10.57
CA LEU A 74 -20.14 4.21 -9.53
C LEU A 74 -20.14 4.88 -8.14
N VAL A 75 -19.74 6.16 -8.07
CA VAL A 75 -19.67 6.94 -6.82
C VAL A 75 -21.06 7.09 -6.19
N GLU A 76 -22.08 7.30 -7.02
CA GLU A 76 -23.47 7.41 -6.56
C GLU A 76 -23.96 6.11 -5.91
N VAL A 77 -23.57 4.95 -6.46
CA VAL A 77 -23.94 3.64 -5.91
C VAL A 77 -23.21 3.37 -4.60
N ILE A 78 -21.91 3.69 -4.51
CA ILE A 78 -21.11 3.58 -3.27
C ILE A 78 -21.77 4.40 -2.15
N GLN A 79 -22.09 5.66 -2.42
CA GLN A 79 -22.71 6.56 -1.44
C GLN A 79 -24.13 6.14 -1.06
N ARG A 80 -24.95 5.74 -2.03
CA ARG A 80 -26.34 5.32 -1.79
C ARG A 80 -26.43 4.11 -0.87
N HIS A 81 -25.58 3.11 -1.10
CA HIS A 81 -25.62 1.84 -0.38
C HIS A 81 -24.60 1.76 0.76
N HIS A 82 -23.87 2.85 1.03
CA HIS A 82 -22.82 2.90 2.06
C HIS A 82 -21.85 1.74 1.96
N LEU A 83 -21.35 1.49 0.75
CA LEU A 83 -20.44 0.36 0.50
C LEU A 83 -19.08 0.63 1.17
N ASP A 84 -18.66 -0.31 2.02
CA ASP A 84 -17.29 -0.42 2.51
C ASP A 84 -16.40 -1.12 1.47
N ASP A 85 -15.11 -1.27 1.76
CA ASP A 85 -14.13 -1.92 0.86
C ASP A 85 -14.62 -3.26 0.33
N TYR A 86 -15.17 -4.09 1.21
CA TYR A 86 -15.67 -5.41 0.86
C TYR A 86 -16.97 -5.34 0.04
N GLY A 87 -17.91 -4.46 0.40
CA GLY A 87 -19.12 -4.21 -0.37
C GLY A 87 -18.80 -3.71 -1.78
N PHE A 88 -17.80 -2.85 -1.92
CA PHE A 88 -17.28 -2.36 -3.18
C PHE A 88 -16.68 -3.50 -4.03
N ILE A 89 -15.78 -4.31 -3.46
CA ILE A 89 -15.18 -5.47 -4.13
C ILE A 89 -16.27 -6.42 -4.63
N LYS A 90 -17.23 -6.77 -3.75
CA LYS A 90 -18.34 -7.67 -4.08
C LYS A 90 -19.20 -7.11 -5.22
N MET A 91 -19.52 -5.81 -5.20
CA MET A 91 -20.26 -5.16 -6.28
C MET A 91 -19.52 -5.24 -7.62
N ILE A 92 -18.23 -4.88 -7.64
CA ILE A 92 -17.42 -4.93 -8.87
C ILE A 92 -17.39 -6.35 -9.43
N ASN A 93 -17.07 -7.34 -8.61
CA ASN A 93 -17.03 -8.75 -9.03
C ASN A 93 -18.41 -9.28 -9.45
N PHE A 94 -19.49 -8.84 -8.79
CA PHE A 94 -20.85 -9.16 -9.22
C PHE A 94 -21.14 -8.66 -10.64
N ILE A 95 -20.80 -7.40 -10.93
CA ILE A 95 -21.01 -6.82 -12.28
C ILE A 95 -20.19 -7.60 -13.31
N ARG A 96 -18.91 -7.87 -13.02
CA ARG A 96 -18.00 -8.63 -13.90
C ARG A 96 -18.51 -10.05 -14.18
N SER A 97 -18.97 -10.76 -13.14
CA SER A 97 -19.38 -12.16 -13.24
C SER A 97 -20.75 -12.32 -13.91
N THR A 98 -21.71 -11.45 -13.59
CA THR A 98 -23.07 -11.55 -14.13
C THR A 98 -23.24 -10.88 -15.48
N LYS A 99 -22.33 -9.96 -15.84
CA LYS A 99 -22.45 -9.10 -17.03
C LYS A 99 -23.84 -8.45 -17.12
N CYS A 100 -24.35 -8.03 -15.96
CA CYS A 100 -25.65 -7.37 -15.87
C CYS A 100 -25.61 -6.00 -16.55
N ASP A 101 -26.78 -5.53 -16.97
CA ASP A 101 -26.90 -4.20 -17.59
C ASP A 101 -26.94 -3.12 -16.50
N ALA A 102 -26.34 -1.97 -16.78
CA ALA A 102 -26.27 -0.83 -15.87
C ALA A 102 -27.65 -0.38 -15.38
N SER A 103 -28.66 -0.45 -16.25
CA SER A 103 -30.04 -0.08 -15.93
C SER A 103 -30.65 -0.86 -14.76
N GLY A 104 -30.18 -2.09 -14.51
CA GLY A 104 -30.62 -2.94 -13.40
C GLY A 104 -30.01 -2.57 -12.05
N LEU A 105 -28.98 -1.71 -12.02
CA LEU A 105 -28.24 -1.35 -10.81
C LEU A 105 -28.62 0.03 -10.26
N THR A 106 -29.00 0.97 -11.14
CA THR A 106 -29.29 2.38 -10.78
C THR A 106 -30.61 2.59 -10.02
N GLY A 107 -31.27 1.53 -9.54
CA GLY A 107 -32.54 1.61 -8.83
C GLY A 107 -32.76 0.46 -7.84
N LEU A 108 -31.69 -0.12 -7.32
CA LEU A 108 -31.77 -1.21 -6.35
C LEU A 108 -32.32 -0.70 -5.00
N PRO A 109 -33.09 -1.54 -4.28
CA PRO A 109 -33.49 -1.24 -2.91
C PRO A 109 -32.28 -1.26 -1.97
N ASP A 110 -32.40 -0.64 -0.79
CA ASP A 110 -31.30 -0.59 0.19
C ASP A 110 -30.85 -1.99 0.66
N ALA A 111 -31.77 -2.96 0.72
CA ALA A 111 -31.46 -4.36 1.02
C ALA A 111 -32.59 -5.31 0.55
N PRO A 112 -32.30 -6.60 0.26
CA PRO A 112 -30.96 -7.17 0.12
C PRO A 112 -30.31 -6.81 -1.22
N LEU A 113 -29.00 -6.58 -1.22
CA LEU A 113 -28.27 -6.26 -2.44
C LEU A 113 -27.95 -7.52 -3.25
N PRO A 114 -27.84 -7.44 -4.59
CA PRO A 114 -27.54 -8.60 -5.43
C PRO A 114 -26.18 -9.25 -5.16
N TRP A 115 -25.25 -8.51 -4.56
CA TRP A 115 -23.86 -8.90 -4.30
C TRP A 115 -23.56 -9.22 -2.83
N GLU A 116 -24.56 -9.59 -2.02
CA GLU A 116 -24.33 -9.93 -0.60
C GLU A 116 -23.48 -11.20 -0.40
N SER A 117 -23.48 -12.13 -1.38
CA SER A 117 -22.74 -13.40 -1.25
C SER A 117 -21.24 -13.19 -1.09
N GLU A 118 -20.62 -13.97 -0.20
CA GLU A 118 -19.16 -14.01 -0.02
C GLU A 118 -18.43 -14.53 -1.26
N ASP A 119 -19.12 -15.24 -2.16
CA ASP A 119 -18.54 -15.70 -3.43
C ASP A 119 -18.01 -14.53 -4.29
N PHE A 120 -18.58 -13.33 -4.12
CA PHE A 120 -18.14 -12.13 -4.86
C PHE A 120 -16.90 -11.46 -4.27
N LEU A 121 -16.33 -11.97 -3.17
CA LEU A 121 -15.00 -11.55 -2.73
C LEU A 121 -13.88 -12.13 -3.60
N LEU A 122 -14.17 -13.18 -4.37
CA LEU A 122 -13.20 -13.78 -5.27
C LEU A 122 -13.03 -12.91 -6.52
N PRO A 123 -11.80 -12.49 -6.87
CA PRO A 123 -11.56 -11.65 -8.04
C PRO A 123 -11.95 -12.38 -9.31
N VAL A 124 -12.80 -11.75 -10.13
CA VAL A 124 -13.24 -12.30 -11.42
C VAL A 124 -12.17 -12.09 -12.50
N LEU A 125 -11.43 -10.99 -12.40
CA LEU A 125 -10.31 -10.66 -13.26
C LEU A 125 -9.03 -10.60 -12.44
N GLN A 126 -7.96 -11.20 -12.96
CA GLN A 126 -6.65 -11.10 -12.36
C GLN A 126 -6.16 -9.64 -12.45
N ASP A 127 -5.62 -9.12 -11.36
CA ASP A 127 -5.05 -7.77 -11.28
C ASP A 127 -6.02 -6.65 -11.73
N ASP A 128 -7.34 -6.77 -11.43
CA ASP A 128 -8.34 -5.77 -11.82
C ASP A 128 -8.01 -4.40 -11.21
N PRO A 129 -7.67 -3.38 -12.02
CA PRO A 129 -7.31 -2.06 -11.50
C PRO A 129 -8.44 -1.38 -10.73
N LEU A 130 -9.70 -1.76 -10.98
CA LEU A 130 -10.84 -1.21 -10.23
C LEU A 130 -10.89 -1.71 -8.79
N LEU A 131 -10.38 -2.91 -8.49
CA LEU A 131 -10.39 -3.48 -7.14
C LEU A 131 -9.27 -2.92 -6.25
N GLN A 132 -8.30 -2.19 -6.84
CA GLN A 132 -7.18 -1.58 -6.11
C GLN A 132 -7.50 -0.17 -5.62
N ILE A 133 -8.68 0.36 -5.95
CA ILE A 133 -9.08 1.71 -5.60
C ILE A 133 -9.72 1.71 -4.21
N ASP A 134 -9.38 2.72 -3.41
CA ASP A 134 -10.09 3.01 -2.18
C ASP A 134 -11.45 3.70 -2.48
N PRO A 135 -12.60 3.08 -2.12
CA PRO A 135 -13.92 3.68 -2.36
C PRO A 135 -14.13 5.00 -1.59
N GLU A 136 -13.42 5.22 -0.48
CA GLU A 136 -13.49 6.48 0.27
C GLU A 136 -12.85 7.62 -0.53
N GLU A 137 -11.67 7.40 -1.12
CA GLU A 137 -10.97 8.38 -1.97
C GLU A 137 -11.84 8.83 -3.16
N LEU A 138 -12.54 7.87 -3.79
CA LEU A 138 -13.46 8.17 -4.90
C LEU A 138 -14.62 9.08 -4.49
N CYS A 139 -15.09 8.97 -3.24
CA CYS A 139 -16.18 9.79 -2.72
C CYS A 139 -15.72 11.19 -2.30
N GLU A 140 -14.47 11.33 -1.86
CA GLU A 140 -13.89 12.61 -1.45
C GLU A 140 -13.74 13.58 -2.64
N ASP A 141 -13.25 13.11 -3.79
CA ASP A 141 -13.09 13.94 -5.00
C ASP A 141 -14.43 14.46 -5.55
N ALA A 142 -15.51 13.70 -5.36
CA ALA A 142 -16.87 14.13 -5.71
C ALA A 142 -17.47 15.17 -4.75
N SER A 143 -16.97 15.22 -3.51
CA SER A 143 -17.49 16.07 -2.43
C SER A 143 -16.80 17.43 -2.36
N LEU A 144 -15.61 17.54 -2.94
CA LEU A 144 -14.96 18.81 -3.19
C LEU A 144 -15.64 19.50 -4.39
N PRO A 145 -15.78 20.84 -4.38
CA PRO A 145 -16.27 21.53 -5.56
C PRO A 145 -15.28 21.26 -6.69
N VAL A 146 -15.67 20.35 -7.58
CA VAL A 146 -15.03 20.05 -8.86
C VAL A 146 -14.64 21.38 -9.48
N CYS A 147 -13.34 21.63 -9.55
CA CYS A 147 -12.81 22.70 -10.37
C CYS A 147 -13.01 22.24 -11.81
N SER A 148 -14.24 22.38 -12.33
CA SER A 148 -14.59 22.07 -13.71
C SER A 148 -13.58 22.77 -14.61
N SER A 149 -12.65 22.01 -15.17
CA SER A 149 -11.61 22.50 -16.08
C SER A 149 -12.16 22.78 -17.49
N SER A 150 -13.43 23.12 -17.59
CA SER A 150 -14.07 23.64 -18.81
C SER A 150 -14.81 24.93 -18.50
N GLY A 151 -14.03 26.00 -18.49
CA GLY A 151 -14.50 27.37 -18.58
C GLY A 151 -13.28 28.20 -18.91
N ALA A 152 -13.28 28.85 -20.08
CA ALA A 152 -12.21 29.75 -20.49
C ALA A 152 -11.90 30.72 -19.35
N GLN A 153 -10.82 30.44 -18.59
CA GLN A 153 -10.40 31.28 -17.50
C GLN A 153 -10.08 32.64 -18.12
N SER A 154 -10.67 33.70 -17.59
CA SER A 154 -10.39 35.04 -18.10
C SER A 154 -8.87 35.25 -18.05
N HIS A 155 -8.32 35.92 -19.06
CA HIS A 155 -6.89 36.23 -19.11
C HIS A 155 -6.40 36.87 -17.80
N ASP A 156 -7.27 37.66 -17.15
CA ASP A 156 -7.01 38.30 -15.87
C ASP A 156 -6.87 37.28 -14.71
N ALA A 157 -7.72 36.25 -14.66
CA ALA A 157 -7.63 35.19 -13.66
C ALA A 157 -6.35 34.33 -13.81
N LEU A 158 -5.94 34.07 -15.06
CA LEU A 158 -4.67 33.38 -15.35
C LEU A 158 -3.47 34.23 -14.94
N GLN A 159 -3.52 35.53 -15.22
CA GLN A 159 -2.46 36.46 -14.88
C GLN A 159 -2.29 36.61 -13.36
N GLN A 160 -3.38 36.72 -12.61
CA GLN A 160 -3.34 36.75 -11.14
C GLN A 160 -2.78 35.46 -10.55
N ARG A 161 -3.14 34.30 -11.10
CA ARG A 161 -2.59 33.01 -10.65
C ARG A 161 -1.09 32.90 -10.94
N ALA A 162 -0.64 33.35 -12.11
CA ALA A 162 0.77 33.37 -12.47
C ALA A 162 1.58 34.26 -11.51
N GLN A 163 1.09 35.46 -11.20
CA GLN A 163 1.72 36.37 -10.23
C GLN A 163 1.80 35.75 -8.82
N ALA A 164 0.70 35.15 -8.34
CA ALA A 164 0.69 34.48 -7.05
C ALA A 164 1.63 33.26 -7.00
N ALA A 165 1.84 32.58 -8.13
CA ALA A 165 2.81 31.50 -8.24
C ALA A 165 4.25 32.03 -8.20
N GLU A 166 4.55 33.12 -8.92
CA GLU A 166 5.85 33.79 -8.91
C GLU A 166 6.22 34.33 -7.51
N GLU A 167 5.28 34.95 -6.80
CA GLU A 167 5.51 35.43 -5.43
C GLU A 167 5.81 34.28 -4.45
N ARG A 168 5.09 33.16 -4.59
CA ARG A 168 5.33 31.95 -3.80
C ARG A 168 6.70 31.36 -4.11
N ALA A 169 7.08 31.28 -5.37
CA ALA A 169 8.39 30.79 -5.81
C ALA A 169 9.53 31.69 -5.31
N SER A 170 9.39 33.01 -5.43
CA SER A 170 10.36 33.98 -4.90
C SER A 170 10.53 33.85 -3.39
N THR A 171 9.42 33.65 -2.67
CA THR A 171 9.45 33.45 -1.21
C THR A 171 10.16 32.15 -0.84
N SER A 172 9.90 31.04 -1.55
CA SER A 172 10.55 29.76 -1.29
C SER A 172 12.04 29.79 -1.64
N GLU A 173 12.44 30.43 -2.75
CA GLU A 173 13.85 30.61 -3.12
C GLU A 173 14.62 31.40 -2.06
N GLN A 174 14.02 32.46 -1.52
CA GLN A 174 14.64 33.21 -0.42
C GLN A 174 14.75 32.38 0.86
N ALA A 175 13.74 31.55 1.17
CA ALA A 175 13.80 30.64 2.32
C ALA A 175 14.90 29.58 2.14
N LEU A 176 15.02 29.00 0.95
CA LEU A 176 16.10 28.06 0.60
C LEU A 176 17.47 28.70 0.73
N THR A 177 17.65 29.92 0.22
CA THR A 177 18.92 30.65 0.35
C THR A 177 19.31 30.85 1.81
N ARG A 178 18.35 31.26 2.66
CA ARG A 178 18.59 31.42 4.12
C ARG A 178 18.95 30.08 4.78
N ALA A 179 18.25 29.00 4.43
CA ALA A 179 18.53 27.68 4.96
C ALA A 179 19.93 27.17 4.54
N MET A 180 20.35 27.42 3.30
CA MET A 180 21.69 27.08 2.83
C MET A 180 22.79 27.84 3.58
N ASP A 181 22.58 29.13 3.85
CA ASP A 181 23.51 29.93 4.66
C ASP A 181 23.60 29.40 6.10
N ASP A 182 22.48 29.04 6.71
CA ASP A 182 22.45 28.49 8.06
C ASP A 182 23.11 27.11 8.14
N LEU A 183 22.91 26.25 7.13
CA LEU A 183 23.64 24.99 7.00
C LEU A 183 25.15 25.21 6.88
N HIS A 184 25.58 26.22 6.13
CA HIS A 184 27.00 26.56 6.02
C HIS A 184 27.56 27.03 7.37
N LYS A 185 26.85 27.90 8.10
CA LYS A 185 27.25 28.30 9.46
C LYS A 185 27.34 27.10 10.40
N LEU A 186 26.35 26.21 10.37
CA LEU A 186 26.34 25.00 11.20
C LEU A 186 27.54 24.10 10.87
N LYS A 187 27.85 23.93 9.58
CA LYS A 187 29.02 23.17 9.12
C LYS A 187 30.33 23.75 9.67
N LEU A 188 30.49 25.08 9.64
CA LEU A 188 31.69 25.74 10.18
C LEU A 188 31.80 25.57 11.70
N LEU A 189 30.69 25.71 12.43
CA LEU A 189 30.64 25.48 13.88
C LEU A 189 30.97 24.03 14.23
N ALA A 190 30.37 23.06 13.53
CA ALA A 190 30.61 21.64 13.73
C ALA A 190 32.07 21.27 13.41
N GLN A 191 32.64 21.80 12.33
CA GLN A 191 34.03 21.58 11.99
C GLN A 191 34.97 22.18 13.06
N GLY A 192 34.62 23.32 13.64
CA GLY A 192 35.33 23.89 14.79
C GLY A 192 35.24 23.01 16.05
N LEU A 193 34.10 22.38 16.33
CA LEU A 193 33.96 21.44 17.45
C LEU A 193 34.77 20.15 17.25
N VAL A 194 34.81 19.63 16.01
CA VAL A 194 35.55 18.39 15.68
C VAL A 194 37.06 18.62 15.65
N LEU A 195 37.53 19.73 15.08
CA LEU A 195 38.97 20.02 14.94
C LEU A 195 39.57 20.71 16.16
N ASN A 196 38.80 21.50 16.93
CA ASN A 196 39.28 22.13 18.16
C ASN A 196 38.92 21.31 19.41
N GLY A 197 38.47 20.06 19.25
CA GLY A 197 38.25 19.07 20.30
C GLY A 197 39.55 18.52 20.92
N GLU A 198 40.66 19.24 20.79
CA GLU A 198 41.90 18.95 21.49
C GLU A 198 41.90 19.61 22.88
N THR A 199 41.17 19.01 23.82
CA THR A 199 41.73 18.76 25.16
C THR A 199 40.88 17.74 25.93
N SER A 200 41.45 16.53 26.05
CA SER A 200 41.24 15.57 27.13
C SER A 200 39.80 15.16 27.49
N ARG A 201 39.29 14.10 26.84
CA ARG A 201 38.61 12.97 27.53
C ARG A 201 38.40 11.81 26.58
N PRO A 202 38.63 10.56 27.01
CA PRO A 202 38.55 9.41 26.12
C PRO A 202 37.09 9.13 25.75
N ALA A 203 36.92 8.72 24.50
CA ALA A 203 35.66 8.22 23.97
C ALA A 203 35.23 6.97 24.75
N ASN A 204 34.08 7.04 25.42
CA ASN A 204 33.37 5.83 25.84
C ASN A 204 32.68 5.27 24.59
N GLN A 205 33.29 4.22 24.05
CA GLN A 205 32.66 3.31 23.12
C GLN A 205 31.54 2.57 23.87
N SER A 206 30.37 2.46 23.22
CA SER A 206 29.18 1.74 23.66
C SER A 206 28.36 2.38 24.78
N ALA A 207 27.33 3.14 24.40
CA ALA A 207 26.26 3.57 25.32
C ALA A 207 25.47 2.38 25.92
N VAL A 208 25.63 1.18 25.36
CA VAL A 208 24.98 -0.06 25.82
C VAL A 208 25.83 -0.78 26.87
N ALA A 209 27.15 -0.58 26.89
CA ALA A 209 28.04 -1.27 27.83
C ALA A 209 28.02 -0.69 29.26
N ASP A 210 27.51 0.53 29.43
CA ASP A 210 27.40 1.21 30.73
C ASP A 210 26.02 1.04 31.39
N LEU A 211 25.07 0.37 30.73
CA LEU A 211 23.75 0.09 31.32
C LEU A 211 23.91 -0.93 32.43
N ARG A 212 23.28 -0.65 33.58
CA ARG A 212 23.35 -1.54 34.73
C ARG A 212 22.31 -2.64 34.58
N GLU A 213 22.59 -3.84 35.10
CA GLU A 213 21.68 -4.99 35.07
C GLU A 213 20.28 -4.66 35.64
N ASP A 214 20.18 -3.66 36.54
CA ASP A 214 18.91 -3.20 37.09
C ASP A 214 18.04 -2.36 36.13
N GLU A 215 18.59 -1.85 35.04
CA GLU A 215 17.87 -1.07 34.03
C GLU A 215 17.13 -1.98 33.02
N ASP A 216 17.64 -3.19 32.78
CA ASP A 216 17.04 -4.16 31.87
C ASP A 216 15.99 -5.06 32.56
N GLU A 217 15.95 -5.10 33.89
CA GLU A 217 15.02 -5.92 34.70
C GLU A 217 13.53 -5.62 34.37
N ALA A 218 13.21 -4.37 34.07
CA ALA A 218 11.85 -3.96 33.67
C ALA A 218 11.46 -4.51 32.29
N TYR A 219 12.42 -4.65 31.38
CA TYR A 219 12.21 -5.23 30.05
C TYR A 219 11.98 -6.74 30.16
N PHE A 220 12.84 -7.46 30.89
CA PHE A 220 12.71 -8.91 31.09
C PHE A 220 11.44 -9.30 31.86
N SER A 221 11.06 -8.56 32.90
CA SER A 221 9.84 -8.84 33.68
C SER A 221 8.54 -8.63 32.90
N SER A 222 8.53 -7.73 31.91
CA SER A 222 7.35 -7.48 31.06
C SER A 222 6.94 -8.70 30.22
N TYR A 223 7.90 -9.55 29.87
CA TYR A 223 7.68 -10.77 29.10
C TYR A 223 7.48 -12.02 29.96
N GLY A 224 7.88 -12.00 31.24
CA GLY A 224 7.78 -13.13 32.17
C GLY A 224 6.36 -13.60 32.48
N HIS A 225 5.33 -12.84 32.10
CA HIS A 225 3.93 -13.25 32.23
C HIS A 225 3.47 -14.20 31.11
N TYR A 226 4.17 -14.24 29.97
CA TYR A 226 3.82 -15.10 28.85
C TYR A 226 4.67 -16.37 28.87
N SER A 227 4.00 -17.53 28.91
CA SER A 227 4.64 -18.85 29.05
C SER A 227 5.72 -19.15 28.00
N ILE A 228 5.64 -18.52 26.82
CA ILE A 228 6.64 -18.66 25.73
C ILE A 228 8.00 -18.02 26.07
N HIS A 229 8.03 -16.95 26.86
CA HIS A 229 9.27 -16.26 27.23
C HIS A 229 9.88 -16.85 28.51
N GLU A 230 9.05 -17.41 29.39
CA GLU A 230 9.51 -18.13 30.59
C GLU A 230 10.36 -19.36 30.24
N GLU A 231 10.07 -20.02 29.12
CA GLU A 231 10.82 -21.17 28.62
C GLU A 231 12.22 -20.80 28.11
N MET A 232 12.39 -19.61 27.52
CA MET A 232 13.69 -19.15 26.99
C MET A 232 14.66 -18.65 28.07
N LEU A 233 14.17 -18.30 29.26
CA LEU A 233 14.98 -17.78 30.38
C LEU A 233 15.47 -18.86 31.35
N LYS A 234 15.01 -20.10 31.21
CA LYS A 234 15.44 -21.24 32.03
C LYS A 234 16.54 -22.02 31.30
N VAL A 235 17.79 -21.62 31.53
CA VAL A 235 18.97 -22.46 31.25
C VAL A 235 19.45 -23.12 32.55
#